data_AF-A0A1Q9XIX9-F1
#
_entry.id   AF-A0A1Q9XIX9-F1
#
_cell.length_a   1.000
_cell.length_b   1.000
_cell.length_c   1.000
_cell.angle_alpha   90.00
_cell.angle_beta   90.00
_cell.angle_gamma   90.00
#
_symmetry.space_group_name_H-M   'P 1'
#
loop_
_entity.id
_entity.type
_entity.pdbx_description
1 polymer ?
#
loop_
_entity_poly.entity_id
_entity_poly.type
_entity_poly.pdbx_seq_one_letter_code
_entity_poly.pdbx_strand_id
1 'polypeptide(L)' 'MPKITITTPFNYQTGADTKHYPKGEQDVPQAVADHAIAKGFSPKPKGEKKTETPAAPATKA' A
#
# COMPACT_ATOMS: atom_id res chain seq x y z
N MET A 1 -8.72 6.57 5.50
CA MET A 1 -7.75 6.17 4.46
C MET A 1 -6.37 6.41 5.04
N PRO A 2 -5.40 5.49 4.87
CA PRO A 2 -4.07 5.66 5.45
C PRO A 2 -3.29 6.75 4.71
N LYS A 3 -2.66 7.63 5.49
CA LYS A 3 -1.74 8.62 4.97
C LYS A 3 -0.33 8.03 4.94
N ILE A 4 0.25 7.87 3.76
CA ILE A 4 1.63 7.41 3.59
C ILE A 4 2.49 8.48 2.93
N THR A 5 3.79 8.43 3.20
CA THR A 5 4.78 9.23 2.48
C THR A 5 5.32 8.43 1.32
N ILE A 6 5.01 8.81 0.09
CA ILE A 6 5.59 8.18 -1.09
C ILE A 6 6.94 8.82 -1.35
N THR A 7 8.02 8.05 -1.27
CA THR A 7 9.40 8.53 -1.52
C THR A 7 9.76 8.46 -3.00
N THR A 8 9.14 7.53 -3.72
CA THR A 8 9.36 7.27 -5.14
C THR A 8 8.02 7.27 -5.85
N PRO A 9 7.79 8.11 -6.86
CA PRO A 9 6.52 8.15 -7.57
C PRO A 9 6.28 6.80 -8.29
N PHE A 10 5.04 6.34 -8.29
CA PHE A 10 4.67 5.08 -8.92
C PHE A 10 3.24 5.13 -9.48
N ASN A 11 2.97 4.20 -10.38
CA ASN A 11 1.63 3.98 -10.92
C ASN A 11 1.02 2.75 -10.24
N TYR A 12 -0.21 2.87 -9.79
CA TYR A 12 -0.97 1.74 -9.25
C TYR A 12 -2.19 1.48 -10.13
N GLN A 13 -2.30 0.24 -10.62
CA GLN A 13 -3.44 -0.21 -11.39
C GLN A 13 -4.51 -0.75 -10.43
N THR A 14 -5.73 -0.24 -10.56
CA THR A 14 -6.89 -0.67 -9.79
C THR A 14 -7.99 -1.03 -10.78
N GLY A 15 -8.13 -2.33 -11.07
CA GLY A 15 -9.03 -2.79 -12.13
C GLY A 15 -8.58 -2.29 -13.50
N ALA A 16 -9.46 -1.56 -14.20
CA ALA A 16 -9.16 -0.99 -15.53
C ALA A 16 -8.42 0.36 -15.45
N ASP A 17 -8.41 1.02 -14.29
CA ASP A 17 -7.85 2.36 -14.12
C ASP A 17 -6.42 2.30 -13.58
N THR A 18 -5.55 3.15 -14.12
CA THR A 18 -4.20 3.37 -13.57
C THR A 18 -4.13 4.75 -12.95
N LYS A 19 -3.81 4.82 -11.66
CA LYS A 19 -3.64 6.08 -10.93
C LYS A 19 -2.16 6.32 -10.65
N HIS A 20 -1.67 7.48 -11.08
CA HIS A 20 -0.31 7.92 -10.76
C HIS A 20 -0.28 8.55 -9.37
N TYR A 21 0.66 8.10 -8.55
CA TYR A 21 0.93 8.62 -7.22
C TYR A 21 2.27 9.36 -7.22
N PRO A 22 2.26 10.69 -7.07
CA PRO A 22 3.48 11.47 -7.00
C PRO A 22 4.23 11.24 -5.68
N LYS A 23 5.51 11.65 -5.66
CA LYS A 23 6.29 11.71 -4.44
C LYS A 23 5.70 12.75 -3.48
N GLY A 24 5.54 12.37 -2.22
CA GLY A 24 5.01 13.24 -1.17
C GLY A 24 4.12 12.50 -0.18
N GLU A 25 3.63 13.21 0.83
CA GLU A 25 2.59 12.69 1.71
C GLU A 25 1.24 12.74 1.01
N GLN A 26 0.61 11.58 0.86
CA GLN A 26 -0.71 11.49 0.28
C GLN A 26 -1.57 10.47 1.03
N ASP A 27 -2.86 10.77 1.06
CA ASP A 27 -3.88 9.83 1.49
C ASP A 27 -4.15 8.85 0.35
N VAL A 28 -3.93 7.56 0.61
CA VAL A 28 -4.07 6.50 -0.40
C VAL A 28 -4.89 5.33 0.15
N PRO A 29 -5.52 4.51 -0.71
CA PRO A 29 -6.18 3.29 -0.27
C PRO A 29 -5.20 2.31 0.41
N GLN A 30 -5.69 1.50 1.34
CA GLN A 30 -4.86 0.51 2.06
C GLN A 30 -4.08 -0.42 1.12
N ALA A 31 -4.68 -0.84 0.00
CA ALA A 31 -4.02 -1.69 -1.00
C ALA A 31 -2.81 -0.99 -1.67
N VAL A 32 -2.91 0.32 -1.91
CA VAL A 32 -1.82 1.14 -2.47
C VAL A 32 -0.72 1.32 -1.45
N ALA A 33 -1.09 1.56 -0.19
CA ALA A 33 -0.14 1.68 0.91
C ALA A 33 0.66 0.38 1.09
N ASP A 34 -0.01 -0.76 1.11
CA ASP A 34 0.65 -2.07 1.22
C ASP A 34 1.57 -2.34 0.03
N HIS A 35 1.12 -2.07 -1.19
CA HIS A 35 1.94 -2.21 -2.39
C HIS A 35 3.17 -1.30 -2.37
N ALA A 36 3.00 -0.04 -1.95
CA ALA A 36 4.09 0.92 -1.85
C ALA A 36 5.13 0.50 -0.82
N ILE A 37 4.70 -0.01 0.33
CA ILE A 37 5.59 -0.51 1.39
C ILE A 37 6.30 -1.79 0.93
N ALA A 38 5.57 -2.74 0.34
CA ALA A 38 6.10 -4.02 -0.12
C ALA A 38 7.13 -3.86 -1.25
N LYS A 39 6.93 -2.88 -2.14
CA LYS A 39 7.85 -2.55 -3.23
C LYS A 39 8.97 -1.59 -2.84
N GLY A 40 8.90 -0.99 -1.64
CA GLY A 40 9.87 0.02 -1.18
C GLY A 40 9.68 1.42 -1.78
N PHE A 41 8.50 1.73 -2.33
CA PHE A 41 8.13 3.08 -2.77
C PHE A 41 7.74 4.01 -1.62
N SER A 42 7.46 3.46 -0.43
CA SER A 42 7.13 4.20 0.78
C SER A 42 7.81 3.60 2.00
N PRO A 43 8.39 4.41 2.91
CA PRO A 43 8.88 3.94 4.20
C PRO A 43 7.70 3.49 5.06
N LYS A 44 7.92 2.42 5.84
CA LYS A 44 6.89 1.83 6.71
C LYS A 44 6.32 2.93 7.63
N PRO A 45 5.03 3.30 7.52
CA PRO A 45 4.46 4.36 8.33
C PRO A 45 4.58 3.99 9.81
N LYS A 46 5.09 4.93 10.61
CA LYS A 46 5.33 4.75 12.07
C LYS A 46 4.06 4.93 12.92
N GLY A 47 2.91 5.21 12.29
CA GLY A 47 1.63 5.37 12.96
C GLY A 47 0.63 4.39 12.34
N GLU A 48 -0.17 3.78 13.21
CA GLU A 48 -1.27 2.86 12.92
C GLU A 48 -0.90 1.37 12.90
N LYS A 49 -1.29 0.75 14.01
CA LYS A 49 -1.28 -0.67 14.32
C LYS A 49 -1.54 -1.54 13.09
N LYS A 50 -0.66 -2.53 12.90
CA LYS A 50 -1.02 -3.95 12.81
C LYS A 50 -2.55 -4.18 12.81
N THR A 51 -3.18 -4.10 11.64
CA THR A 51 -4.34 -4.94 11.39
C THR A 51 -3.76 -6.22 10.80
N GLU A 52 -3.72 -7.21 11.68
CA GLU A 52 -3.76 -8.65 11.45
C GLU A 52 -3.40 -9.08 10.00
N THR A 53 -2.17 -9.55 9.79
CA THR A 53 -1.89 -10.99 9.63
C THR A 53 -2.87 -11.66 8.66
N PRO A 54 -2.38 -12.23 7.54
CA PRO A 54 -3.21 -12.73 6.45
C PRO A 54 -4.19 -13.79 6.97
N ALA A 55 -5.47 -13.63 6.68
CA ALA A 55 -6.38 -14.76 6.65
C ALA A 55 -6.02 -15.66 5.44
N ALA A 56 -4.90 -16.36 5.53
CA ALA A 56 -4.79 -17.70 4.99
C ALA A 56 -5.01 -18.63 6.18
N PRO A 57 -5.99 -19.54 6.10
CA PRO A 57 -5.71 -20.85 5.52
C PRO A 57 -6.87 -21.28 4.56
N ALA A 58 -6.78 -22.27 3.68
CA ALA A 58 -5.94 -23.44 3.60
C ALA A 58 -5.84 -23.91 2.14
N THR A 59 -4.67 -24.41 1.75
CA THR A 59 -4.54 -25.50 0.77
C THR A 59 -4.43 -26.82 1.55
N LYS A 60 -4.91 -27.92 0.95
CA LYS A 60 -4.97 -29.34 1.39
C LYS A 60 -6.21 -29.73 2.21
N ALA A 61 -6.92 -30.83 1.94
CA ALA A 61 -6.60 -32.06 1.19
C ALA A 61 -7.81 -32.58 0.40
#